data_AF-A0AAE0RT67-F1
#
_entry.id   AF-A0AAE0RT67-F1
#
_cell.length_a   1.000
_cell.length_b   1.000
_cell.length_c   1.000
_cell.angle_alpha   90.00
_cell.angle_beta   90.00
_cell.angle_gamma   90.00
#
_symmetry.space_group_name_H-M   'P 1'
#
loop_
_entity.id
_entity.type
_entity.pdbx_description
1 polymer ?
#
loop_
_entity_poly.entity_id
_entity_poly.type
_entity_poly.pdbx_seq_one_letter_code
_entity_poly.pdbx_strand_id
1 'polypeptide(L)'
;MYSAYGVENDETKIWADGDIIFGGLFPMHEKGKEGKNCGELKKEKGIQRLEAMLFAVKRINRDNTLLPGVKVGMHILDTCSYDTYALEQCMDFIKAQMTTIDLAEYKCENGRTPKYQRLKPVVGVIGAASSPVSIMVANILRLFK
;
A
#
# COMPACT_ATOMS: atom_id res chain seq x y z
N MET A 1 -0.19 -16.24 12.09
CA MET A 1 0.99 -15.62 11.46
C MET A 1 0.67 -14.31 10.72
N TYR A 2 -0.59 -14.06 10.30
CA TYR A 2 -1.02 -12.83 9.59
C TYR A 2 -1.95 -11.89 10.40
N SER A 3 -2.14 -12.14 11.70
CA SER A 3 -3.17 -11.46 12.52
C SER A 3 -2.96 -9.95 12.76
N ALA A 4 -1.88 -9.36 12.24
CA ALA A 4 -1.57 -7.93 12.36
C ALA A 4 -1.75 -7.15 11.04
N TYR A 5 -2.16 -7.83 9.96
CA TYR A 5 -2.39 -7.23 8.65
C TYR A 5 -3.87 -7.15 8.37
N GLY A 6 -4.33 -5.98 7.93
CA GLY A 6 -5.67 -5.82 7.39
C GLY A 6 -5.65 -6.11 5.89
N VAL A 7 -6.59 -6.95 5.44
CA VAL A 7 -6.92 -7.11 4.02
C VAL A 7 -8.27 -6.41 3.84
N GLU A 8 -8.34 -5.43 2.95
CA GLU A 8 -9.60 -4.75 2.64
C GLU A 8 -10.44 -5.62 1.68
N ASN A 9 -11.77 -5.46 1.65
CA ASN A 9 -12.73 -6.33 0.93
C ASN A 9 -12.59 -6.38 -0.61
N ASP A 10 -11.52 -5.80 -1.15
CA ASP A 10 -11.08 -5.98 -2.53
C ASP A 10 -9.66 -6.56 -2.41
N GLU A 11 -9.42 -7.78 -2.90
CA GLU A 11 -8.21 -8.62 -2.67
C GLU A 11 -6.87 -8.01 -3.18
N THR A 12 -6.84 -6.70 -3.41
CA THR A 12 -5.82 -5.92 -4.10
C THR A 12 -5.01 -5.03 -3.16
N LYS A 13 -5.35 -4.97 -1.86
CA LYS A 13 -4.69 -4.10 -0.87
C LYS A 13 -4.35 -4.82 0.43
N ILE A 14 -3.13 -4.58 0.90
CA ILE A 14 -2.61 -5.11 2.17
C ILE A 14 -2.05 -3.94 2.96
N TRP A 15 -2.46 -3.79 4.22
CA TRP A 15 -1.95 -2.71 5.07
C TRP A 15 -1.54 -3.20 6.46
N ALA A 16 -0.58 -2.49 7.04
CA ALA A 16 -0.10 -2.66 8.41
C ALA A 16 0.18 -1.29 9.02
N ASP A 17 -0.39 -1.01 10.19
CA ASP A 17 -0.13 0.24 10.90
C ASP A 17 1.25 0.27 11.55
N GLY A 18 1.83 1.46 11.60
CA GLY A 18 3.14 1.79 12.17
C GLY A 18 3.31 3.30 12.28
N ASP A 19 4.38 3.75 12.93
CA ASP A 19 4.71 5.17 13.07
C ASP A 19 5.09 5.78 11.72
N ILE A 20 5.72 4.97 10.85
CA ILE A 20 6.11 5.33 9.49
C ILE A 20 5.50 4.32 8.52
N ILE A 21 4.82 4.77 7.48
CA ILE A 21 4.17 3.90 6.50
C ILE A 21 4.92 3.93 5.16
N PHE A 22 5.38 2.78 4.67
CA PHE A 22 5.91 2.63 3.31
C PHE A 22 4.87 2.08 2.34
N GLY A 23 4.81 2.65 1.15
CA GLY A 23 4.01 2.16 0.04
C GLY A 23 4.71 1.01 -0.68
N GLY A 24 3.97 0.03 -1.17
CA GLY A 24 4.47 -1.05 -2.02
C GLY A 24 3.63 -1.22 -3.27
N LEU A 25 4.27 -1.34 -4.44
CA LEU A 25 3.60 -1.65 -5.71
C LEU A 25 4.19 -2.92 -6.31
N PHE A 26 3.41 -4.01 -6.28
CA PHE A 26 3.84 -5.32 -6.81
C PHE A 26 2.85 -5.86 -7.83
N PRO A 27 3.30 -6.62 -8.85
CA PRO A 27 2.41 -7.29 -9.79
C PRO A 27 1.98 -8.64 -9.20
N MET A 28 1.05 -8.62 -8.23
CA MET A 28 0.56 -9.84 -7.58
C MET A 28 -0.30 -10.67 -8.53
N HIS A 29 -1.02 -10.02 -9.43
CA HIS A 29 -1.76 -10.67 -10.51
C HIS A 29 -1.22 -10.34 -11.91
N GLU A 30 -1.53 -11.21 -12.88
CA GLU A 30 -1.45 -10.92 -14.31
C GLU A 30 -2.53 -9.92 -14.72
N LYS A 31 -2.38 -9.36 -15.92
CA LYS A 31 -3.43 -8.52 -16.52
C LYS A 31 -4.68 -9.36 -16.78
N GLY A 32 -5.83 -8.87 -16.33
CA GLY A 32 -7.11 -9.54 -16.55
C GLY A 32 -7.51 -9.61 -18.03
N LYS A 33 -8.35 -10.60 -18.36
CA LYS A 33 -9.02 -10.72 -19.66
C LYS A 33 -10.44 -10.14 -19.58
N GLU A 34 -11.02 -9.80 -20.73
CA GLU A 34 -12.44 -9.47 -20.87
C GLU A 34 -12.92 -8.34 -19.93
N GLY A 35 -12.14 -7.25 -19.86
CA GLY A 35 -12.52 -6.06 -19.09
C GLY A 35 -12.26 -6.14 -17.59
N LYS A 36 -11.74 -7.27 -17.08
CA LYS A 36 -11.25 -7.36 -15.69
C LYS A 36 -9.87 -6.70 -15.56
N ASN A 37 -9.64 -6.00 -14.45
CA ASN A 37 -8.34 -5.39 -14.17
C ASN A 37 -7.26 -6.45 -13.89
N CYS A 38 -7.61 -7.48 -13.14
CA CYS A 38 -6.67 -8.49 -12.64
C CYS A 38 -7.04 -9.89 -13.14
N GLY A 39 -6.01 -10.69 -13.39
CA GLY A 39 -6.08 -12.07 -13.86
C GLY A 39 -5.59 -13.05 -12.80
N GLU A 40 -4.79 -14.04 -13.20
CA GLU A 40 -4.27 -15.06 -12.29
C GLU A 40 -3.14 -14.55 -11.39
N LEU A 41 -2.99 -15.18 -10.22
CA LEU A 41 -1.93 -14.88 -9.26
C LEU A 41 -0.53 -15.26 -9.80
N LYS A 42 0.42 -14.33 -9.64
CA LYS A 42 1.83 -14.48 -10.00
C LYS A 42 2.65 -14.89 -8.79
N LYS A 43 2.83 -16.19 -8.59
CA LYS A 43 3.55 -16.75 -7.42
C LYS A 43 4.97 -16.21 -7.25
N GLU A 44 5.75 -16.17 -8.33
CA GLU A 44 7.16 -15.74 -8.28
C GLU A 44 7.26 -14.21 -8.28
N LYS A 45 7.20 -13.57 -9.46
CA LYS A 45 7.49 -12.13 -9.59
C LYS A 45 6.46 -11.19 -8.94
N GLY A 46 5.37 -11.73 -8.39
CA GLY A 46 4.35 -11.02 -7.62
C GLY A 46 4.43 -11.34 -6.14
N ILE A 47 3.88 -12.50 -5.74
CA ILE A 47 3.74 -12.91 -4.34
C ILE A 47 5.09 -13.05 -3.63
N GLN A 48 6.12 -13.58 -4.29
CA GLN A 48 7.46 -13.65 -3.68
C GLN A 48 8.00 -12.25 -3.31
N ARG A 49 7.72 -11.23 -4.13
CA ARG A 49 8.17 -9.85 -3.86
C ARG A 49 7.35 -9.17 -2.76
N LEU A 50 6.04 -9.42 -2.74
CA LEU A 50 5.16 -9.04 -1.63
C LEU A 50 5.70 -9.62 -0.31
N GLU A 51 5.93 -10.94 -0.27
CA GLU A 51 6.45 -11.62 0.91
C GLU A 51 7.84 -11.13 1.30
N ALA A 52 8.69 -10.77 0.33
CA ALA A 52 9.99 -10.16 0.61
C ALA A 52 9.87 -8.80 1.32
N MET A 53 8.91 -7.96 0.93
CA MET A 53 8.64 -6.70 1.64
C MET A 53 8.09 -6.96 3.05
N LEU A 54 7.13 -7.88 3.20
CA LEU A 54 6.59 -8.28 4.52
C LEU A 54 7.70 -8.80 5.44
N PHE A 55 8.59 -9.63 4.90
CA PHE A 55 9.75 -10.15 5.61
C PHE A 55 10.72 -9.04 6.03
N ALA A 56 11.03 -8.11 5.13
CA ALA A 56 11.93 -6.99 5.41
C ALA A 56 11.38 -6.09 6.53
N VAL A 57 10.11 -5.69 6.46
CA VAL A 57 9.46 -4.89 7.51
C VAL A 57 9.47 -5.62 8.85
N LYS A 58 9.17 -6.92 8.85
CA LYS A 58 9.23 -7.74 10.05
C LYS A 58 10.65 -7.84 10.63
N ARG A 59 11.68 -7.89 9.78
CA ARG A 59 13.07 -7.93 10.23
C ARG A 59 13.50 -6.59 10.83
N ILE A 60 13.11 -5.47 10.23
CA ILE A 60 13.36 -4.11 10.72
C ILE A 60 12.71 -3.92 12.09
N ASN A 61 11.41 -4.21 12.21
CA ASN A 61 10.67 -4.04 13.47
C ASN A 61 11.12 -4.95 14.62
N ARG A 62 11.96 -5.96 14.35
CA ARG A 62 12.55 -6.86 15.36
C ARG A 62 14.00 -6.51 15.68
N ASP A 63 14.60 -5.60 14.92
CA ASP A 63 15.99 -5.21 15.10
C ASP A 63 16.07 -3.99 16.01
N ASN A 64 16.50 -4.18 17.25
CA ASN A 64 16.62 -3.07 18.20
C ASN A 64 17.77 -2.10 17.86
N THR A 65 18.60 -2.41 16.86
CA THR A 65 19.68 -1.52 16.41
C THR A 65 19.26 -0.62 15.25
N LEU A 66 18.20 -0.98 14.52
CA LEU A 66 17.71 -0.26 13.35
C LEU A 66 16.34 0.34 13.66
N LEU A 67 16.26 1.68 13.70
CA LEU A 67 15.04 2.44 14.04
C LEU A 67 14.48 2.11 15.45
N PRO A 68 15.28 2.23 16.53
CA PRO A 68 14.83 1.90 17.87
C PRO A 68 13.64 2.76 18.28
N GLY A 69 12.57 2.12 18.78
CA GLY A 69 11.35 2.78 19.22
C GLY A 69 10.41 3.25 18.09
N VAL A 70 10.70 2.92 16.83
CA VAL A 70 9.88 3.29 15.67
C VAL A 70 9.39 2.01 14.98
N LYS A 71 8.07 1.87 14.86
CA LYS A 71 7.45 0.77 14.12
C LYS A 71 7.24 1.17 12.67
N VAL A 72 7.80 0.39 11.76
CA VAL A 72 7.55 0.49 10.32
C VAL A 72 6.25 -0.25 9.98
N GLY A 73 5.30 0.47 9.39
CA GLY A 73 4.10 -0.04 8.77
C GLY A 73 4.22 -0.05 7.24
N MET A 74 3.17 -0.49 6.57
CA MET A 74 3.14 -0.55 5.11
C MET A 74 1.74 -0.47 4.53
N HIS A 75 1.66 -0.01 3.29
CA HIS A 75 0.48 0.03 2.46
C HIS A 75 0.86 -0.53 1.09
N ILE A 76 0.42 -1.75 0.78
CA ILE A 76 0.81 -2.47 -0.43
C ILE A 76 -0.40 -2.60 -1.35
N LEU A 77 -0.19 -2.29 -2.63
CA LEU A 77 -1.19 -2.32 -3.67
C LEU A 77 -0.76 -3.24 -4.80
N ASP A 78 -1.72 -3.96 -5.36
CA ASP A 78 -1.51 -4.75 -6.56
C ASP A 78 -1.59 -3.89 -7.83
N THR A 79 -0.59 -4.05 -8.69
CA THR A 79 -0.54 -3.40 -10.01
C THR A 79 -1.24 -4.21 -11.10
N CYS A 80 -1.57 -5.48 -10.83
CA CYS A 80 -2.19 -6.43 -11.76
C CYS A 80 -1.50 -6.52 -13.13
N SER A 81 -0.20 -6.22 -13.18
CA SER A 81 0.58 -6.10 -14.41
C SER A 81 -0.12 -5.23 -15.47
N TYR A 82 -0.91 -4.23 -15.04
CA TYR A 82 -1.71 -3.38 -15.89
C TYR A 82 -1.48 -1.90 -15.57
N ASP A 83 -0.82 -1.21 -16.50
CA ASP A 83 -0.26 0.12 -16.31
C ASP A 83 -1.26 1.19 -15.86
N THR A 84 -2.45 1.26 -16.46
CA THR A 84 -3.49 2.24 -16.08
C THR A 84 -4.08 1.93 -14.72
N TYR A 85 -4.32 0.65 -14.43
CA TYR A 85 -4.83 0.21 -13.14
C TYR A 85 -3.82 0.50 -12.02
N ALA A 86 -2.53 0.25 -12.26
CA ALA A 86 -1.47 0.57 -11.31
C ALA A 86 -1.40 2.08 -10.99
N LEU A 87 -1.66 2.93 -12.00
CA LEU A 87 -1.72 4.38 -11.80
C LEU A 87 -2.91 4.78 -10.92
N GLU A 88 -4.08 4.20 -11.17
CA GLU A 88 -5.28 4.40 -10.34
C GLU A 88 -5.03 3.95 -8.89
N GLN A 89 -4.37 2.81 -8.69
CA GLN A 89 -3.99 2.34 -7.34
C GLN A 89 -3.03 3.31 -6.66
N CYS A 90 -2.02 3.83 -7.36
CA CYS A 90 -1.07 4.79 -6.80
C CYS A 90 -1.75 6.04 -6.18
N MET A 91 -2.93 6.43 -6.66
CA MET A 91 -3.68 7.54 -6.08
C MET A 91 -4.08 7.29 -4.63
N ASP A 92 -4.10 6.04 -4.16
CA ASP A 92 -4.41 5.72 -2.77
C ASP A 92 -3.32 6.22 -1.80
N PHE A 93 -2.05 6.26 -2.23
CA PHE A 93 -0.95 6.74 -1.40
C PHE A 93 -1.02 8.24 -1.06
N ILE A 94 -1.61 9.02 -1.96
CA ILE A 94 -1.68 10.48 -1.82
C ILE A 94 -2.98 10.95 -1.14
N LYS A 95 -3.98 10.07 -0.95
CA LYS A 95 -5.25 10.45 -0.29
C LYS A 95 -5.02 11.07 1.09
N ALA A 96 -4.12 10.49 1.87
CA ALA A 96 -3.75 10.97 3.20
C ALA A 96 -3.08 12.37 3.20
N GLN A 97 -2.48 12.77 2.08
CA GLN A 97 -1.88 14.10 1.90
C GLN A 97 -2.88 15.12 1.35
N MET A 98 -3.88 14.65 0.58
CA MET A 98 -4.96 15.48 0.04
C MET A 98 -6.02 15.83 1.09
N THR A 99 -6.15 15.04 2.16
CA THR A 99 -7.05 15.33 3.28
C THR A 99 -6.49 16.46 4.15
N THR A 100 -6.53 17.68 3.62
CA THR A 100 -6.47 18.93 4.40
C THR A 100 -7.87 19.38 4.85
N ILE A 101 -8.91 18.54 4.69
CA ILE A 101 -10.29 18.90 5.02
C ILE A 101 -10.91 17.81 5.91
N ASP A 102 -11.13 18.21 7.17
CA ASP A 102 -11.66 17.57 8.38
C ASP A 102 -12.93 16.68 8.28
N LEU A 103 -13.38 16.26 7.10
CA LEU A 103 -14.71 15.64 6.93
C LEU A 103 -14.71 14.12 6.73
N ALA A 104 -13.57 13.49 6.41
CA ALA A 104 -13.51 12.06 6.08
C ALA A 104 -12.90 11.15 7.17
N GLU A 105 -12.43 11.71 8.30
CA GLU A 105 -11.60 10.97 9.27
C GLU A 105 -12.37 10.43 10.49
N TYR A 106 -13.69 10.44 10.44
CA TYR A 106 -14.55 9.93 11.50
C TYR A 106 -15.15 8.58 11.13
N LYS A 107 -14.64 7.50 11.75
CA LYS A 107 -15.30 6.20 11.69
C LYS A 107 -16.28 6.06 12.85
N CYS A 108 -17.54 5.86 12.52
CA CYS A 108 -18.60 5.53 13.46
C CYS A 108 -18.82 4.02 13.47
N GLU A 109 -18.25 3.31 14.43
CA GLU A 109 -18.63 1.92 14.69
C GLU A 109 -19.92 1.91 15.50
N ASN A 110 -21.03 1.47 14.89
CA ASN A 110 -22.28 1.09 15.56
C ASN A 110 -22.83 2.14 16.54
N GLY A 111 -22.99 3.39 16.10
CA GLY A 111 -23.61 4.45 16.90
C GLY A 111 -22.74 4.98 18.06
N ARG A 112 -21.46 4.60 18.12
CA ARG A 112 -20.49 5.15 19.08
C ARG A 112 -19.94 6.49 18.59
N THR A 113 -19.30 7.22 19.51
CA THR A 113 -18.63 8.48 19.21
C THR A 113 -17.64 8.30 18.06
N PRO A 114 -17.61 9.26 17.12
CA PRO A 114 -16.77 9.16 15.94
C PRO A 114 -15.30 9.12 16.37
N LYS A 115 -14.58 8.05 15.98
CA LYS A 115 -13.14 7.97 16.24
C LYS A 115 -12.40 8.68 15.13
N TYR A 116 -11.63 9.70 15.51
CA TYR A 116 -10.69 10.36 14.62
C TYR A 116 -9.56 9.38 14.28
N GLN A 117 -9.56 8.87 13.05
CA GLN A 117 -8.48 8.03 12.54
C GLN A 117 -7.74 8.82 11.47
N ARG A 118 -6.72 9.56 11.89
CA ARG A 118 -5.84 10.29 10.97
C ARG A 118 -5.17 9.30 10.03
N LEU A 119 -5.37 9.48 8.73
CA LEU A 119 -4.65 8.69 7.74
C LEU A 119 -3.18 9.12 7.75
N LYS A 120 -2.27 8.19 8.05
CA LYS A 120 -0.84 8.46 8.00
C LYS A 120 -0.39 8.47 6.54
N PRO A 121 0.31 9.52 6.08
CA PRO A 121 0.81 9.55 4.71
C PRO A 121 1.90 8.51 4.49
N VAL A 122 2.00 8.04 3.25
CA VAL A 122 3.09 7.16 2.83
C VAL A 122 4.35 8.00 2.67
N VAL A 123 5.43 7.63 3.37
CA VAL A 123 6.69 8.41 3.35
C VAL A 123 7.58 8.09 2.14
N GLY A 124 7.30 6.98 1.47
CA GLY A 124 8.07 6.52 0.31
C GLY A 124 7.46 5.25 -0.26
N VAL A 125 7.67 5.02 -1.56
CA VAL A 125 7.08 3.89 -2.29
C VAL A 125 8.19 2.98 -2.81
N ILE A 126 8.05 1.68 -2.57
CA ILE A 126 8.90 0.62 -3.10
C ILE A 126 8.20 -0.01 -4.30
N GLY A 127 8.86 0.04 -5.46
CA GLY A 127 8.29 -0.40 -6.74
C GLY A 127 8.16 0.76 -7.74
N ALA A 128 7.43 0.61 -8.84
CA ALA A 128 6.78 -0.62 -9.32
C ALA A 128 7.77 -1.55 -10.03
N ALA A 129 7.33 -2.76 -10.39
CA ALA A 129 8.17 -3.74 -11.08
C ALA A 129 8.38 -3.44 -12.58
N SER A 130 7.49 -2.66 -13.20
CA SER A 130 7.49 -2.31 -14.62
C SER A 130 7.96 -0.87 -14.80
N SER A 131 8.89 -0.62 -15.73
CA SER A 131 9.44 0.73 -15.93
C SER A 131 8.39 1.77 -16.35
N PRO A 132 7.46 1.51 -17.30
CA PRO A 132 6.34 2.41 -17.58
C PRO A 132 5.54 2.81 -16.34
N VAL A 133 5.18 1.84 -15.49
CA VAL A 133 4.44 2.09 -14.25
C VAL A 133 5.25 2.96 -13.31
N SER A 134 6.52 2.64 -13.09
CA SER A 134 7.39 3.41 -12.20
C SER A 134 7.58 4.85 -12.66
N ILE A 135 7.70 5.09 -13.97
CA ILE A 135 7.78 6.45 -14.54
C ILE A 135 6.49 7.23 -14.26
N MET A 136 5.33 6.62 -14.52
CA MET A 136 4.04 7.30 -14.28
C MET A 136 3.81 7.60 -12.80
N VAL A 137 4.07 6.62 -11.93
CA VAL A 137 3.96 6.77 -10.47
C VAL A 137 4.89 7.87 -9.95
N ALA A 138 6.16 7.87 -10.36
CA ALA A 138 7.12 8.91 -9.94
C ALA A 138 6.69 10.32 -10.39
N ASN A 139 6.10 10.44 -11.58
CA ASN A 139 5.60 11.72 -12.10
C ASN A 139 4.41 12.28 -11.32
N ILE A 140 3.61 11.42 -10.68
CA ILE A 140 2.52 11.84 -9.78
C ILE A 140 3.06 12.14 -8.39
N LEU A 141 3.79 11.20 -7.78
CA LEU A 141 4.24 11.33 -6.39
C LEU A 141 5.15 12.55 -6.19
N ARG A 142 5.92 12.98 -7.20
CA ARG A 142 6.73 14.21 -7.11
C ARG A 142 5.92 15.48 -6.87
N LEU A 143 4.62 15.46 -7.17
CA LEU A 143 3.71 16.59 -6.95
C LEU A 143 3.28 16.72 -5.48
N PHE A 144 3.43 15.65 -4.69
CA PHE A 144 2.99 15.57 -3.30
C PHE A 144 4.18 15.20 -2.40
N LYS A 145 4.96 16.23 -2.02
CA LYS A 145 6.13 16.09 -1.13
C LYS A 145 5.77 16.37 0.32
#